data_AF-A0A6G0Z3L6-F1
#
_entry.id   AF-A0A6G0Z3L6-F1
#
_cell.length_a   1.000
_cell.length_b   1.000
_cell.length_c   1.000
_cell.angle_alpha   90.00
_cell.angle_beta   90.00
_cell.angle_gamma   90.00
#
_symmetry.space_group_name_H-M   'P 1'
#
loop_
_entity.id
_entity.type
_entity.pdbx_description
1 polymer ?
#
loop_
_entity_poly.entity_id
_entity_poly.type
_entity_poly.pdbx_seq_one_letter_code
_entity_poly.pdbx_strand_id
1 'polypeptide(L)' 'MNKTEQNERFESIRCQLDALGYRLYMLLDSIDLVGQLIVDFLHTTDSLKQYKNIAQNTLDVARNLETRSALYL' A
#
# COMPACT_ATOMS: atom_id res chain seq x y z
N MET A 1 -19.12 -20.82 5.83
CA MET A 1 -19.20 -19.81 4.76
C MET A 1 -20.07 -20.37 3.66
N ASN A 2 -21.11 -19.66 3.25
CA ASN A 2 -22.00 -20.14 2.21
C ASN A 2 -21.31 -20.03 0.84
N LYS A 3 -21.65 -20.89 -0.13
CA LYS A 3 -20.95 -20.97 -1.43
C LYS A 3 -20.95 -19.63 -2.19
N THR A 4 -21.96 -18.80 -1.95
CA THR A 4 -22.12 -17.46 -2.52
C THR A 4 -21.09 -16.46 -1.98
N GLU A 5 -20.84 -16.46 -0.67
CA GLU A 5 -19.89 -15.53 0.00
C GLU A 5 -18.44 -15.80 -0.44
N GLN A 6 -18.09 -17.09 -0.61
CA GLN A 6 -16.79 -17.51 -1.16
C GLN A 6 -16.58 -16.96 -2.57
N ASN A 7 -17.64 -16.96 -3.38
CA ASN A 7 -17.57 -16.52 -4.77
C ASN A 7 -17.43 -14.99 -4.87
N GLU A 8 -18.15 -14.24 -4.03
CA GLU A 8 -18.02 -12.78 -3.95
C GLU A 8 -16.61 -12.35 -3.49
N ARG A 9 -16.05 -13.05 -2.50
CA ARG A 9 -14.68 -12.79 -2.01
C ARG A 9 -13.64 -13.11 -3.08
N PHE A 10 -13.84 -14.22 -3.82
CA PHE A 10 -12.99 -14.57 -4.95
C PHE A 10 -12.97 -13.48 -6.02
N GLU A 11 -14.15 -13.04 -6.47
CA GLU A 11 -14.27 -12.00 -7.50
C GLU A 11 -13.64 -10.67 -7.05
N SER A 12 -13.81 -10.29 -5.78
CA SER A 12 -13.17 -9.09 -5.23
C SER A 12 -11.64 -9.18 -5.26
N ILE A 13 -11.07 -10.30 -4.81
CA ILE A 13 -9.61 -10.52 -4.84
C ILE A 13 -9.10 -10.59 -6.28
N ARG A 14 -9.87 -11.21 -7.17
CA ARG A 14 -9.56 -11.30 -8.61
C ARG A 14 -9.48 -9.93 -9.25
N CYS A 15 -10.46 -9.06 -9.00
CA CYS A 15 -10.44 -7.68 -9.47
C CYS A 15 -9.22 -6.89 -8.96
N GLN A 16 -8.84 -7.06 -7.70
CA GLN A 16 -7.67 -6.39 -7.13
C GLN A 16 -6.37 -6.87 -7.77
N LEU A 17 -6.25 -8.18 -8.00
CA LEU A 17 -5.09 -8.76 -8.68
C LEU A 17 -5.01 -8.34 -10.14
N ASP A 18 -6.13 -8.27 -10.84
CA ASP A 18 -6.18 -7.79 -12.22
C ASP A 18 -5.75 -6.33 -12.32
N ALA A 19 -6.16 -5.48 -11.35
CA ALA A 19 -5.69 -4.10 -11.24
C ALA A 19 -4.17 -4.01 -10.97
N LEU A 20 -3.60 -5.01 -10.29
CA LEU A 20 -2.16 -5.16 -10.06
C LEU A 20 -1.43 -5.84 -11.24
N GLY A 21 -2.15 -6.32 -12.25
CA GLY A 21 -1.59 -7.01 -13.43
C GLY A 21 -1.44 -8.53 -13.30
N TYR A 22 -1.89 -9.14 -12.20
CA TYR A 22 -1.82 -10.57 -11.94
C TYR A 22 -3.00 -11.34 -12.54
N ARG A 23 -2.90 -11.67 -13.83
CA ARG A 23 -3.98 -12.32 -14.61
C ARG A 23 -3.95 -13.86 -14.60
N LEU A 24 -2.98 -14.48 -13.92
CA LEU A 24 -2.84 -15.95 -13.89
C LEU A 24 -3.98 -16.64 -13.16
N TYR A 25 -4.29 -17.87 -13.54
CA TYR A 25 -5.26 -18.71 -12.83
C TYR A 25 -4.90 -18.87 -11.34
N MET A 26 -5.91 -18.84 -10.47
CA MET A 26 -5.75 -18.94 -9.02
C MET A 26 -6.61 -20.08 -8.48
N LEU A 27 -6.03 -20.90 -7.60
CA LEU A 27 -6.77 -21.94 -6.90
C LEU A 27 -7.63 -21.33 -5.81
N LEU A 28 -8.86 -21.86 -5.64
CA LEU A 28 -9.80 -21.41 -4.61
C LEU A 28 -9.20 -21.49 -3.19
N ASP A 29 -8.41 -22.52 -2.91
CA ASP A 29 -7.80 -22.72 -1.59
C ASP A 29 -6.74 -21.66 -1.25
N SER A 30 -6.23 -20.92 -2.25
CA SER A 30 -5.25 -19.86 -2.07
C SER A 30 -5.87 -18.48 -1.81
N ILE A 31 -7.19 -18.35 -1.94
CA ILE A 31 -7.92 -17.07 -1.85
C ILE A 31 -7.65 -16.35 -0.54
N ASP A 32 -7.76 -17.06 0.58
CA ASP A 32 -7.69 -16.42 1.90
C ASP A 32 -6.29 -15.84 2.14
N LEU A 33 -5.25 -16.60 1.82
CA LEU A 33 -3.86 -16.17 1.93
C LEU A 33 -3.58 -14.99 0.99
N VAL A 34 -4.00 -15.08 -0.27
CA VAL A 34 -3.79 -14.01 -1.25
C VAL A 34 -4.53 -12.74 -0.84
N GLY A 35 -5.76 -12.86 -0.34
CA GLY A 35 -6.52 -11.72 0.18
C GLY A 35 -5.79 -11.02 1.32
N GLN A 36 -5.20 -11.78 2.25
CA GLN A 36 -4.40 -11.23 3.35
C GLN A 36 -3.14 -10.52 2.84
N LEU A 37 -2.43 -11.13 1.90
CA LEU A 37 -1.24 -10.53 1.29
C LEU A 37 -1.54 -9.22 0.56
N ILE A 38 -2.69 -9.12 -0.12
CA ILE A 38 -3.09 -7.87 -0.79
C ILE A 38 -3.37 -6.77 0.25
N VAL A 39 -4.07 -7.10 1.33
CA VAL A 39 -4.33 -6.15 2.42
C VAL A 39 -3.02 -5.65 3.02
N ASP A 40 -2.10 -6.54 3.33
CA ASP A 40 -0.78 -6.20 3.89
C ASP A 40 0.04 -5.36 2.91
N PHE A 41 -0.03 -5.68 1.62
CA PHE A 41 0.66 -4.93 0.57
C PHE A 41 0.13 -3.50 0.42
N LEU A 42 -1.20 -3.33 0.41
CA LEU A 42 -1.85 -2.02 0.34
C LEU A 42 -1.51 -1.18 1.58
N HIS A 43 -1.60 -1.78 2.77
CA HIS A 43 -1.25 -1.12 4.03
C HIS A 43 0.23 -0.68 4.05
N THR A 44 1.13 -1.56 3.64
CA THR A 44 2.58 -1.27 3.58
C THR A 44 2.88 -0.16 2.56
N THR A 45 2.20 -0.19 1.41
CA THR A 45 2.35 0.84 0.37
C THR A 45 1.87 2.21 0.86
N ASP A 46 0.76 2.26 1.58
CA ASP A 46 0.25 3.51 2.15
C ASP A 46 1.19 4.04 3.25
N SER A 47 1.62 3.17 4.16
CA SER A 47 2.60 3.49 5.20
C SER A 47 3.88 4.07 4.60
N LEU A 48 4.39 3.46 3.53
CA LEU A 48 5.57 3.95 2.83
C LEU A 48 5.38 5.35 2.24
N LYS A 49 4.20 5.66 1.67
CA LYS A 49 3.89 7.01 1.18
C LYS A 49 3.89 8.03 2.32
N GLN A 50 3.30 7.68 3.46
CA GLN A 50 3.28 8.54 4.65
C GLN A 50 4.70 8.84 5.15
N TYR A 51 5.54 7.81 5.30
CA TYR A 51 6.93 8.00 5.75
C TYR A 51 7.76 8.82 4.77
N LYS A 52 7.56 8.64 3.46
CA LYS A 52 8.22 9.50 2.45
C LYS A 52 7.84 10.96 2.60
N ASN A 53 6.55 11.25 2.84
CA ASN A 53 6.07 12.61 3.07
C ASN A 53 6.68 13.21 4.34
N ILE A 54 6.70 12.45 5.45
CA ILE A 54 7.34 12.88 6.70
C ILE A 54 8.82 13.22 6.47
N ALA A 55 9.57 12.32 5.84
CA ALA A 55 10.98 12.53 5.56
C ALA A 55 11.23 13.78 4.70
N GLN A 56 10.39 13.99 3.66
CA GLN A 56 10.47 15.17 2.81
C GLN A 56 10.23 16.47 3.62
N ASN A 57 9.17 16.51 4.44
CA ASN A 57 8.89 17.65 5.29
C ASN A 57 10.03 17.93 6.28
N THR A 58 10.63 16.88 6.86
CA THR A 58 11.79 17.03 7.75
C THR A 58 12.98 17.67 7.02
N LEU A 59 13.27 17.23 5.79
CA LEU A 59 14.34 17.83 4.97
C LEU A 59 14.08 19.30 4.66
N ASP A 60 12.84 19.65 4.33
CA ASP A 60 12.47 21.03 4.00
C ASP A 60 12.52 21.94 5.22
N VAL A 61 12.13 21.44 6.40
CA VAL A 61 12.31 22.16 7.68
C VAL A 61 13.80 22.38 7.96
N ALA A 62 14.63 21.35 7.81
CA ALA A 62 16.08 21.45 8.05
C ALA A 62 16.73 22.52 7.14
N ARG A 63 16.43 22.50 5.84
CA ARG A 63 16.91 23.50 4.87
C ARG A 63 16.48 24.93 5.22
N ASN A 64 15.23 25.10 5.65
CA ASN A 64 14.74 26.41 6.08
C ASN A 64 15.47 26.92 7.32
N LEU A 65 15.76 26.03 8.29
CA LEU A 65 16.51 26.39 9.48
C LEU A 65 17.97 26.77 9.15
N GLU A 66 18.63 26.00 8.28
CA GLU A 66 19.99 26.32 7.79
C GLU A 66 20.05 27.66 7.06
N THR A 67 19.08 27.93 6.20
CA THR A 67 19.01 29.21 5.47
C THR A 67 18.79 30.37 6.44
N ARG A 68 17.92 30.19 7.45
CA ARG A 68 17.67 31.23 8.46
C ARG A 68 18.87 31.47 9.36
N SER A 69 19.60 30.44 9.77
CA SER A 69 20.80 30.62 10.60
C SER A 69 21.92 31.33 9.83
N ALA A 70 22.06 31.06 8.53
CA ALA A 70 23.03 31.72 7.67
C ALA A 70 22.78 33.24 7.47
N LEU A 71 21.54 33.72 7.68
CA LEU A 71 21.22 35.15 7.60
C LEU A 71 21.63 35.96 8.84
N TYR A 72 22.02 35.30 9.93
CA TYR A 72 22.43 35.94 11.19
C TYR A 72 23.94 35.84 11.45
N LEU A 73 24.72 35.36 10.48
CA LEU A 73 26.19 35.30 10.46
C LEU A 73 26.72 36.25 9.39
#